data_AF-A0A5F9DDH8-F1
#
_entry.id   AF-A0A5F9DDH8-F1
#
_cell.length_a   1.000
_cell.length_b   1.000
_cell.length_c   1.000
_cell.angle_alpha   90.00
_cell.angle_beta   90.00
_cell.angle_gamma   90.00
#
_symmetry.space_group_name_H-M   'P 1'
#
loop_
_entity.id
_entity.type
_entity.pdbx_description
1 polymer ?
#
loop_
_entity_poly.entity_id
_entity_poly.type
_entity_poly.pdbx_seq_one_letter_code
_entity_poly.pdbx_strand_id
1 'polypeptide(L)'
;MNKPISPSTYVRCLNVGLIRKLSDFIDPQEGWKKLAAAIKKPSGDDRYNQLHIRRFEALLQTGKSPTCELLFDWGTTNCTVGDLVDLLIQNEFFAPASLLLPDALPKTVNTLPAKEAITAQQKLIPFHDKGKTSVIPVQNLEKNCVLPDSSSPENKSLGVSDTRFHSFSFYELRSITNDFDERPIARGGNKMGEGGFGVVYKGCLRNSRGSEEARSNG
;
A
#
# COMPACT_ATOMS: atom_id res chain seq x y z
N MET A 1 6.33 16.60 -7.32
CA MET A 1 7.55 15.88 -7.74
C MET A 1 7.50 14.50 -7.13
N ASN A 2 7.69 13.44 -7.92
CA ASN A 2 7.75 12.08 -7.36
C ASN A 2 9.09 11.92 -6.64
N LYS A 3 9.09 11.40 -5.41
CA LYS A 3 10.33 10.99 -4.74
C LYS A 3 10.97 9.84 -5.54
N PRO A 4 12.30 9.78 -5.67
CA PRO A 4 12.95 8.63 -6.28
C PRO A 4 12.64 7.38 -5.45
N ILE A 5 12.31 6.29 -6.13
CA ILE A 5 12.03 5.00 -5.48
C ILE A 5 13.37 4.32 -5.22
N SER A 6 13.61 3.97 -3.96
CA SER A 6 14.80 3.22 -3.53
C SER A 6 14.39 1.80 -3.09
N PRO A 7 15.33 0.84 -3.02
CA PRO A 7 15.07 -0.47 -2.42
C PRO A 7 14.51 -0.37 -1.00
N SER A 8 14.97 0.62 -0.22
CA SER A 8 14.52 0.90 1.15
C SER A 8 13.15 1.61 1.26
N THR A 9 12.52 1.99 0.16
CA THR A 9 11.18 2.61 0.17
C THR A 9 10.14 1.57 0.58
N TYR A 10 9.24 1.88 1.52
CA TYR A 10 8.15 0.95 1.87
C TYR A 10 7.13 0.79 0.74
N VAL A 11 6.61 -0.42 0.52
CA VAL A 11 5.60 -0.71 -0.52
C VAL A 11 4.36 0.18 -0.38
N ARG A 12 3.91 0.43 0.85
CA ARG A 12 2.78 1.36 1.14
C ARG A 12 3.02 2.82 0.76
N CYS A 13 4.27 3.22 0.49
CA CYS A 13 4.63 4.57 0.07
C CYS A 13 4.69 4.73 -1.46
N LEU A 14 4.45 3.65 -2.21
CA LEU A 14 4.34 3.71 -3.67
C LEU A 14 3.09 4.49 -4.10
N ASN A 15 3.23 5.27 -5.17
CA ASN A 15 2.10 5.99 -5.77
C ASN A 15 1.04 4.99 -6.27
N VAL A 16 -0.25 5.25 -5.98
CA VAL A 16 -1.39 4.46 -6.48
C VAL A 16 -1.33 4.24 -8.00
N GLY A 17 -0.90 5.24 -8.77
CA GLY A 17 -0.73 5.11 -10.22
C GLY A 17 0.40 4.16 -10.66
N LEU A 18 1.38 3.90 -9.78
CA LEU A 18 2.43 2.89 -10.00
C LEU A 18 1.96 1.51 -9.53
N ILE A 19 1.28 1.42 -8.38
CA ILE A 19 0.61 0.19 -7.93
C ILE A 19 -0.33 -0.34 -9.02
N ARG A 20 -1.12 0.54 -9.66
CA ARG A 20 -1.99 0.15 -10.78
C ARG A 20 -1.22 -0.33 -12.02
N LYS A 21 -0.02 0.20 -12.30
CA LYS A 21 0.82 -0.35 -13.37
C LYS A 21 1.38 -1.73 -13.00
N LEU A 22 1.69 -1.98 -11.72
CA LEU A 22 2.12 -3.30 -11.26
C LEU A 22 0.98 -4.33 -11.39
N SER A 23 -0.26 -3.96 -11.05
CA SER A 23 -1.42 -4.83 -11.25
C SER A 23 -1.64 -5.19 -12.72
N ASP A 24 -1.43 -4.25 -13.64
CA ASP A 24 -1.53 -4.49 -15.09
C ASP A 24 -0.56 -5.62 -15.57
N PHE A 25 0.54 -5.89 -14.85
CA PHE A 25 1.48 -7.00 -15.11
C PHE A 25 1.23 -8.27 -14.29
N ILE A 26 0.68 -8.16 -13.06
CA ILE A 26 0.67 -9.25 -12.07
C ILE A 26 -0.72 -9.88 -11.89
N ASP A 27 -1.81 -9.15 -12.15
CA ASP A 27 -3.17 -9.72 -12.12
C ASP A 27 -3.42 -10.81 -13.20
N PRO A 28 -2.91 -10.68 -14.44
CA PRO A 28 -3.05 -11.71 -15.47
C PRO A 28 -2.45 -13.07 -15.06
N GLN A 29 -3.02 -14.15 -15.59
CA GLN A 29 -2.54 -15.53 -15.41
C GLN A 29 -2.37 -15.96 -13.93
N GLU A 30 -3.15 -15.38 -13.02
CA GLU A 30 -3.05 -15.61 -11.58
C GLU A 30 -1.67 -15.27 -10.97
N GLY A 31 -0.91 -14.36 -11.59
CA GLY A 31 0.43 -14.01 -11.12
C GLY A 31 0.46 -13.50 -9.67
N TRP A 32 -0.60 -12.82 -9.25
CA TRP A 32 -0.85 -12.42 -7.86
C TRP A 32 -0.93 -13.60 -6.88
N LYS A 33 -1.40 -14.79 -7.30
CA LYS A 33 -1.38 -16.02 -6.47
C LYS A 33 0.04 -16.56 -6.31
N LYS A 34 0.83 -16.57 -7.40
CA LYS A 34 2.27 -16.94 -7.37
C LYS A 34 3.03 -16.01 -6.42
N LEU A 35 2.80 -14.70 -6.51
CA LEU A 35 3.38 -13.71 -5.60
C LEU A 35 2.90 -13.89 -4.15
N ALA A 36 1.60 -14.08 -3.91
CA ALA A 36 1.06 -14.28 -2.56
C ALA A 36 1.63 -15.53 -1.86
N ALA A 37 1.82 -16.63 -2.60
CA ALA A 37 2.44 -17.86 -2.06
C ALA A 37 3.93 -17.70 -1.74
N ALA A 38 4.62 -16.78 -2.42
CA ALA A 38 6.02 -16.48 -2.16
C ALA A 38 6.24 -15.59 -0.93
N ILE A 39 5.24 -14.80 -0.51
CA ILE A 39 5.36 -13.91 0.67
C ILE A 39 5.30 -14.72 1.97
N LYS A 40 6.45 -14.78 2.67
CA LYS A 40 6.60 -15.44 3.98
C LYS A 40 6.54 -14.44 5.14
N LYS A 41 6.27 -14.96 6.33
CA LYS A 41 6.48 -14.27 7.61
C LYS A 41 7.96 -14.35 8.01
N PRO A 42 8.43 -13.53 8.97
CA PRO A 42 9.77 -13.68 9.55
C PRO A 42 10.05 -15.04 10.20
N SER A 43 9.01 -15.82 10.53
CA SER A 43 9.13 -17.21 11.00
C SER A 43 9.40 -18.24 9.88
N GLY A 44 9.31 -17.84 8.61
CA GLY A 44 9.38 -18.72 7.44
C GLY A 44 8.02 -19.27 6.98
N ASP A 45 6.98 -19.17 7.80
CA ASP A 45 5.63 -19.63 7.43
C ASP A 45 4.99 -18.79 6.32
N ASP A 46 4.04 -19.37 5.60
CA ASP A 46 3.19 -18.63 4.66
C ASP A 46 2.46 -17.45 5.34
N ARG A 47 2.54 -16.27 4.71
CA ARG A 47 1.70 -15.13 5.11
C ARG A 47 0.25 -15.33 4.66
N TYR A 48 0.06 -15.82 3.45
CA TYR A 48 -1.25 -15.98 2.82
C TYR A 48 -1.60 -17.46 2.64
N ASN A 49 -2.55 -17.94 3.44
CA ASN A 49 -3.10 -19.28 3.32
C ASN A 49 -4.25 -19.33 2.29
N GLN A 50 -4.80 -20.51 2.05
CA GLN A 50 -5.89 -20.71 1.08
C GLN A 50 -7.13 -19.82 1.34
N LEU A 51 -7.45 -19.50 2.59
CA LEU A 51 -8.58 -18.60 2.92
C LEU A 51 -8.27 -17.15 2.50
N HIS A 52 -7.02 -16.70 2.65
CA HIS A 52 -6.58 -15.39 2.15
C HIS A 52 -6.63 -15.35 0.62
N ILE A 53 -6.16 -16.41 -0.06
CA ILE A 53 -6.26 -16.51 -1.53
C ILE A 53 -7.72 -16.43 -2.01
N ARG A 54 -8.66 -17.15 -1.38
CA ARG A 54 -10.09 -17.06 -1.73
C ARG A 54 -10.70 -15.67 -1.51
N ARG A 55 -10.26 -14.92 -0.48
CA ARG A 55 -10.68 -13.53 -0.26
C ARG A 55 -10.19 -12.60 -1.38
N PHE A 56 -8.92 -12.73 -1.78
CA PHE A 56 -8.38 -11.95 -2.90
C PHE A 56 -9.03 -12.34 -4.24
N GLU A 57 -9.35 -13.61 -4.44
CA GLU A 57 -10.04 -14.09 -5.65
C GLU A 57 -11.47 -13.50 -5.79
N ALA A 58 -12.18 -13.32 -4.67
CA ALA A 58 -13.50 -12.68 -4.67
C ALA A 58 -13.48 -11.20 -5.11
N LEU A 59 -12.33 -10.51 -5.01
CA LEU A 59 -12.18 -9.12 -5.48
C LEU A 59 -12.41 -8.97 -6.98
N LEU A 60 -12.05 -9.99 -7.77
CA LEU A 60 -12.23 -10.03 -9.22
C LEU A 60 -13.71 -9.85 -9.60
N GLN A 61 -14.64 -10.39 -8.80
CA GLN A 61 -16.09 -10.23 -9.00
C GLN A 61 -16.56 -8.79 -8.80
N THR A 62 -15.81 -7.98 -8.05
CA THR A 62 -16.09 -6.56 -7.78
C THR A 62 -15.31 -5.61 -8.70
N GLY A 63 -14.57 -6.13 -9.69
CA GLY A 63 -13.70 -5.33 -10.56
C GLY A 63 -12.47 -4.75 -9.86
N LYS A 64 -12.13 -5.24 -8.67
CA LYS A 64 -10.95 -4.83 -7.90
C LYS A 64 -9.74 -5.71 -8.25
N SER A 65 -8.57 -5.09 -8.32
CA SER A 65 -7.29 -5.78 -8.52
C SER A 65 -6.87 -6.56 -7.26
N PRO A 66 -6.66 -7.89 -7.35
CA PRO A 66 -6.04 -8.68 -6.29
C PRO A 66 -4.62 -8.21 -5.97
N THR A 67 -3.81 -7.83 -6.96
CA THR A 67 -2.45 -7.30 -6.74
C THR A 67 -2.46 -6.02 -5.90
N CYS A 68 -3.36 -5.07 -6.19
CA CYS A 68 -3.45 -3.82 -5.43
C CYS A 68 -3.76 -4.08 -3.95
N GLU A 69 -4.76 -4.92 -3.65
CA GLU A 69 -5.18 -5.21 -2.28
C GLU A 69 -4.13 -6.10 -1.55
N LEU A 70 -3.45 -7.02 -2.26
CA LEU A 70 -2.33 -7.82 -1.74
C LEU A 70 -1.13 -6.94 -1.34
N LEU A 71 -0.73 -5.99 -2.20
CA LEU A 71 0.37 -5.06 -1.92
C LEU A 71 -0.01 -4.05 -0.82
N PHE A 72 -1.28 -3.68 -0.73
CA PHE A 72 -1.78 -2.83 0.36
C PHE A 72 -1.73 -3.55 1.71
N ASP A 73 -2.25 -4.77 1.81
CA ASP A 73 -2.16 -5.59 3.05
C ASP A 73 -0.70 -5.84 3.42
N TRP A 74 0.13 -6.27 2.47
CA TRP A 74 1.54 -6.56 2.75
C TRP A 74 2.31 -5.31 3.18
N GLY A 75 2.02 -4.15 2.57
CA GLY A 75 2.61 -2.85 2.91
C GLY A 75 2.38 -2.41 4.36
N THR A 76 1.41 -3.01 5.07
CA THR A 76 1.23 -2.78 6.52
C THR A 76 2.39 -3.33 7.36
N THR A 77 3.14 -4.33 6.88
CA THR A 77 4.22 -5.00 7.62
C THR A 77 5.59 -4.32 7.52
N ASN A 78 5.66 -3.09 7.00
CA ASN A 78 6.91 -2.41 6.68
C ASN A 78 7.77 -3.13 5.61
N CYS A 79 7.17 -3.94 4.73
CA CYS A 79 7.90 -4.49 3.59
C CYS A 79 8.36 -3.36 2.63
N THR A 80 9.50 -3.59 2.01
CA THR A 80 10.22 -2.63 1.18
C THR A 80 10.10 -2.98 -0.30
N VAL A 81 10.45 -2.02 -1.16
CA VAL A 81 10.52 -2.21 -2.61
C VAL A 81 11.61 -3.23 -2.97
N GLY A 82 12.69 -3.33 -2.17
CA GLY A 82 13.67 -4.40 -2.27
C GLY A 82 13.03 -5.77 -2.11
N ASP A 83 12.34 -5.99 -0.98
CA ASP A 83 11.63 -7.26 -0.71
C ASP A 83 10.65 -7.63 -1.83
N LEU A 84 9.92 -6.64 -2.37
CA LEU A 84 9.01 -6.83 -3.49
C LEU A 84 9.75 -7.21 -4.79
N VAL A 85 10.84 -6.51 -5.12
CA VAL A 85 11.63 -6.77 -6.34
C VAL A 85 12.32 -8.13 -6.28
N ASP A 86 12.84 -8.53 -5.12
CA ASP A 86 13.44 -9.84 -4.91
C ASP A 86 12.42 -10.96 -5.15
N LEU A 87 11.20 -10.83 -4.58
CA LEU A 87 10.11 -11.77 -4.83
C LEU A 87 9.63 -11.77 -6.29
N LEU A 88 9.59 -10.61 -6.95
CA LEU A 88 9.23 -10.52 -8.38
C LEU A 88 10.27 -11.22 -9.25
N ILE A 89 11.57 -11.02 -9.01
CA ILE A 89 12.66 -11.68 -9.74
C ILE A 89 12.64 -13.20 -9.47
N GLN A 90 12.49 -13.62 -8.21
CA GLN A 90 12.38 -15.04 -7.84
C GLN A 90 11.21 -15.75 -8.53
N ASN A 91 10.15 -15.01 -8.86
CA ASN A 91 8.95 -15.52 -9.53
C ASN A 91 8.89 -15.15 -11.03
N GLU A 92 10.01 -14.72 -11.63
CA GLU A 92 10.17 -14.43 -13.06
C GLU A 92 9.36 -13.22 -13.60
N PHE A 93 8.86 -12.37 -12.70
CA PHE A 93 8.14 -11.14 -13.04
C PHE A 93 9.12 -9.98 -13.34
N PHE A 94 9.95 -10.15 -14.36
CA PHE A 94 11.02 -9.20 -14.71
C PHE A 94 10.53 -7.81 -15.15
N ALA A 95 9.37 -7.74 -15.82
CA ALA A 95 8.79 -6.47 -16.27
C ALA A 95 8.36 -5.54 -15.10
N PRO A 96 7.55 -5.97 -14.12
CA PRO A 96 7.25 -5.13 -12.96
C PRO A 96 8.46 -4.93 -12.03
N ALA A 97 9.43 -5.86 -11.98
CA ALA A 97 10.69 -5.65 -11.24
C ALA A 97 11.52 -4.49 -11.81
N SER A 98 11.75 -4.49 -13.13
CA SER A 98 12.47 -3.40 -13.82
C SER A 98 11.72 -2.06 -13.82
N LEU A 99 10.38 -2.08 -13.72
CA LEU A 99 9.57 -0.86 -13.51
C LEU A 99 9.81 -0.21 -12.13
N LEU A 100 10.11 -1.00 -11.10
CA LEU A 100 10.40 -0.52 -9.75
C LEU A 100 11.86 -0.11 -9.58
N LEU A 101 12.80 -0.98 -9.97
CA LEU A 101 14.24 -0.80 -9.82
C LEU A 101 14.96 -1.31 -11.09
N PRO A 102 15.23 -0.45 -12.09
CA PRO A 102 15.86 -0.85 -13.35
C PRO A 102 17.23 -1.54 -13.16
N ASP A 103 18.01 -1.11 -12.18
CA ASP A 103 19.37 -1.62 -11.91
C ASP A 103 19.40 -2.96 -11.14
N ALA A 104 18.26 -3.42 -10.61
CA ALA A 104 18.18 -4.64 -9.80
C ALA A 104 18.10 -5.93 -10.63
N LEU A 105 17.83 -5.84 -11.94
CA LEU A 105 17.81 -7.01 -12.80
C LEU A 105 19.24 -7.58 -13.00
N PRO A 106 19.40 -8.92 -13.11
CA PRO A 106 20.67 -9.51 -13.52
C PRO A 106 21.11 -8.93 -14.87
N LYS A 107 22.17 -8.12 -14.86
CA LYS A 107 22.74 -7.56 -16.10
C LYS A 107 23.22 -8.72 -16.96
N THR A 108 22.53 -8.97 -18.07
CA THR A 108 22.91 -9.96 -19.07
C THR A 108 24.20 -9.53 -19.75
N VAL A 109 25.35 -9.81 -19.12
CA VAL A 109 26.66 -9.80 -19.78
C VAL A 109 26.70 -11.00 -20.72
N ASN A 110 26.07 -10.85 -21.88
CA ASN A 110 26.11 -11.76 -23.00
C ASN A 110 26.18 -10.96 -24.30
N THR A 111 27.35 -10.38 -24.56
CA THR A 111 27.78 -10.16 -25.94
C THR A 111 27.99 -11.54 -26.57
N LEU A 112 26.96 -12.06 -27.22
CA LEU A 112 27.10 -13.17 -28.16
C LEU A 112 26.85 -12.63 -29.57
N PRO A 113 27.81 -12.78 -30.50
CA PRO A 113 27.71 -12.17 -31.82
C PRO A 113 26.62 -12.83 -32.65
N ALA A 114 25.89 -12.02 -33.41
CA ALA A 114 24.98 -12.52 -34.42
C ALA A 114 25.75 -13.41 -35.41
N LYS A 115 25.40 -14.70 -35.48
CA LYS A 115 25.79 -15.55 -36.61
C LYS A 115 24.70 -15.51 -37.66
N GLU A 116 25.15 -15.23 -38.87
CA GLU A 116 24.36 -14.93 -40.06
C GLU A 116 23.35 -16.04 -40.38
N ALA A 117 22.08 -15.65 -40.55
CA ALA A 117 21.08 -16.50 -41.19
C ALA A 117 21.03 -16.12 -42.69
N ILE A 118 21.33 -17.09 -43.54
CA ILE A 118 21.52 -16.87 -44.98
C ILE A 118 20.17 -16.72 -45.69
N THR A 119 20.15 -15.82 -46.67
CA THR A 119 19.03 -15.41 -47.52
C THR A 119 18.17 -16.56 -48.09
N ALA A 120 16.84 -16.44 -47.94
CA ALA A 120 15.87 -17.04 -48.86
C ALA A 120 14.70 -16.06 -49.09
N GLN A 121 14.57 -15.55 -50.32
CA GLN A 121 13.50 -14.64 -50.73
C GLN A 121 12.28 -15.42 -51.22
N GLN A 122 11.06 -15.05 -50.82
CA GLN A 122 9.87 -15.33 -51.63
C GLN A 122 8.70 -14.34 -51.39
N LYS A 123 8.71 -13.29 -52.22
CA LYS A 123 7.57 -12.71 -52.98
C LYS A 123 6.22 -12.43 -52.26
N LEU A 124 5.90 -11.14 -52.13
CA LEU A 124 4.55 -10.61 -51.85
C LEU A 124 3.48 -11.04 -52.88
N ILE A 125 2.21 -11.06 -52.45
CA ILE A 125 1.14 -10.20 -53.01
C ILE A 125 -0.03 -10.06 -51.99
N PRO A 126 -0.80 -8.94 -51.99
CA PRO A 126 -1.61 -8.52 -50.84
C PRO A 126 -3.14 -8.62 -51.04
N PHE A 127 -3.91 -8.46 -49.95
CA PHE A 127 -5.37 -8.26 -50.00
C PHE A 127 -5.84 -7.03 -49.20
N HIS A 128 -6.48 -6.10 -49.93
CA HIS A 128 -7.47 -5.11 -49.46
C HIS A 128 -8.86 -5.82 -49.32
N ASP A 129 -9.95 -5.28 -48.76
CA ASP A 129 -10.34 -3.90 -48.46
C ASP A 129 -11.34 -3.78 -47.27
N LYS A 130 -11.42 -2.56 -46.72
CA LYS A 130 -12.45 -1.88 -45.88
C LYS A 130 -13.66 -2.63 -45.28
N GLY A 131 -13.94 -2.24 -44.02
CA GLY A 131 -15.29 -2.09 -43.47
C GLY A 131 -15.44 -0.82 -42.63
N LYS A 132 -16.37 0.08 -43.03
CA LYS A 132 -16.83 1.26 -42.28
C LYS A 132 -18.37 1.37 -42.44
N THR A 133 -19.15 2.09 -41.63
CA THR A 133 -18.87 2.98 -40.48
C THR A 133 -20.12 3.00 -39.60
N SER A 134 -20.02 3.11 -38.26
CA SER A 134 -21.01 3.91 -37.51
C SER A 134 -20.60 4.22 -36.06
N VAL A 135 -20.79 5.47 -35.67
CA VAL A 135 -20.70 6.00 -34.30
C VAL A 135 -22.11 6.40 -33.85
N ILE A 136 -22.54 5.98 -32.66
CA ILE A 136 -23.60 6.67 -31.91
C ILE A 136 -23.15 6.77 -30.43
N PRO A 137 -23.28 7.94 -29.77
CA PRO A 137 -22.79 8.15 -28.42
C PRO A 137 -23.85 7.86 -27.35
N VAL A 138 -23.45 7.26 -26.22
CA VAL A 138 -24.32 7.11 -25.04
C VAL A 138 -23.75 7.92 -23.87
N GLN A 139 -24.16 9.19 -23.88
CA GLN A 139 -24.69 9.93 -22.73
C GLN A 139 -24.00 9.74 -21.37
N ASN A 140 -23.18 10.75 -21.08
CA ASN A 140 -22.79 11.24 -19.76
C ASN A 140 -23.93 11.09 -18.72
N LEU A 141 -23.66 10.42 -17.59
CA LEU A 141 -24.52 10.50 -16.39
C LEU A 141 -23.67 10.95 -15.19
N GLU A 142 -23.69 12.26 -15.00
CA GLU A 142 -22.97 12.97 -13.95
C GLU A 142 -23.60 12.67 -12.57
N LYS A 143 -23.10 11.64 -11.88
CA LYS A 143 -23.41 11.44 -10.46
C LYS A 143 -22.40 12.18 -9.59
N ASN A 144 -22.78 13.41 -9.24
CA ASN A 144 -22.15 14.22 -8.21
C ASN A 144 -22.16 13.49 -6.85
N CYS A 145 -21.06 12.82 -6.52
CA CYS A 145 -20.79 12.38 -5.14
C CYS A 145 -20.26 13.57 -4.34
N VAL A 146 -21.19 14.37 -3.81
CA VAL A 146 -20.87 15.45 -2.86
C VAL A 146 -20.21 14.82 -1.63
N LEU A 147 -18.96 15.23 -1.36
CA LEU A 147 -18.30 14.95 -0.10
C LEU A 147 -19.08 15.68 1.02
N PRO A 148 -19.43 15.02 2.14
CA PRO A 148 -19.91 15.74 3.31
C PRO A 148 -18.74 16.53 3.88
N ASP A 149 -18.71 17.82 3.56
CA ASP A 149 -17.73 18.75 4.09
C ASP A 149 -17.99 18.90 5.60
N SER A 150 -17.06 18.39 6.42
CA SER A 150 -17.24 18.27 7.86
C SER A 150 -16.99 19.60 8.57
N SER A 151 -17.81 20.61 8.26
CA SER A 151 -17.92 21.83 9.06
C SER A 151 -19.38 22.11 9.41
N SER A 152 -19.74 21.82 10.66
CA SER A 152 -20.93 22.37 11.31
C SER A 152 -20.48 23.36 12.39
N PRO A 153 -21.18 24.50 12.57
CA PRO A 153 -20.72 25.55 13.47
C PRO A 153 -20.88 25.17 14.94
N GLU A 154 -20.09 25.83 15.79
CA GLU A 154 -20.14 25.70 17.24
C GLU A 154 -21.56 25.94 17.79
N ASN A 155 -22.12 24.96 18.49
CA ASN A 155 -23.30 25.18 19.33
C ASN A 155 -22.93 24.96 20.79
N LYS A 156 -22.82 26.07 21.53
CA LYS A 156 -22.74 26.06 23.00
C LYS A 156 -24.08 25.57 23.56
N SER A 157 -24.16 24.31 23.98
CA SER A 157 -25.26 23.79 24.79
C SER A 157 -24.70 22.97 25.94
N LEU A 158 -24.96 23.43 27.15
CA LEU A 158 -24.57 22.74 28.38
C LEU A 158 -25.51 21.54 28.58
N GLY A 159 -25.03 20.33 28.32
CA GLY A 159 -25.84 19.11 28.43
C GLY A 159 -24.95 17.88 28.61
N VAL A 160 -25.21 17.11 29.68
CA VAL A 160 -24.41 15.94 30.08
C VAL A 160 -24.36 14.91 28.96
N SER A 161 -23.17 14.70 28.40
CA SER A 161 -22.88 13.61 27.47
C SER A 161 -21.83 12.65 28.06
N ASP A 162 -22.28 11.53 28.64
CA ASP A 162 -21.39 10.40 28.99
C ASP A 162 -20.97 9.58 27.75
N THR A 163 -20.77 10.28 26.63
CA THR A 163 -20.08 9.75 25.44
C THR A 163 -18.59 9.95 25.67
N ARG A 164 -17.95 8.93 26.25
CA ARG A 164 -16.58 8.89 26.84
C ARG A 164 -15.39 9.22 25.92
N PHE A 165 -15.59 9.92 24.81
CA PHE A 165 -14.52 10.38 23.93
C PHE A 165 -13.85 11.62 24.55
N HIS A 166 -12.62 11.44 25.01
CA HIS A 166 -11.80 12.55 25.51
C HIS A 166 -11.16 13.25 24.30
N SER A 167 -11.46 14.53 24.11
CA SER A 167 -10.75 15.37 23.15
C SER A 167 -9.41 15.78 23.76
N PHE A 168 -8.33 15.69 22.98
CA PHE A 168 -7.00 16.15 23.37
C PHE A 168 -6.50 17.14 22.32
N SER A 169 -6.07 18.32 22.78
CA SER A 169 -5.34 19.26 21.93
C SER A 169 -3.98 18.70 21.50
N PHE A 170 -3.44 19.21 20.40
CA PHE A 170 -2.09 18.84 19.97
C PHE A 170 -1.02 19.11 21.05
N TYR A 171 -1.19 20.17 21.85
CA TYR A 171 -0.28 20.49 22.95
C TYR A 171 -0.38 19.48 24.10
N GLU A 172 -1.56 18.96 24.42
CA GLU A 172 -1.72 17.88 25.40
C GLU A 172 -1.10 16.59 24.88
N LEU A 173 -1.35 16.22 23.62
CA LEU A 173 -0.71 15.05 22.99
C LEU A 173 0.82 15.17 23.00
N ARG A 174 1.35 16.35 22.65
CA ARG A 174 2.78 16.68 22.73
C ARG A 174 3.31 16.55 24.17
N SER A 175 2.58 17.03 25.17
CA SER A 175 2.97 16.96 26.58
C SER A 175 2.99 15.52 27.10
N ILE A 176 1.91 14.75 26.92
CA ILE A 176 1.80 13.38 27.45
C ILE A 176 2.77 12.40 26.77
N THR A 177 3.22 12.70 25.53
CA THR A 177 4.21 11.89 24.79
C THR A 177 5.66 12.36 24.97
N ASN A 178 5.92 13.35 25.83
CA ASN A 178 7.24 13.98 26.00
C ASN A 178 7.83 14.50 24.68
N ASP A 179 7.06 15.35 24.01
CA ASP A 179 7.37 15.93 22.69
C ASP A 179 7.62 14.88 21.60
N PHE A 180 6.74 13.88 21.51
CA PHE A 180 6.82 12.79 20.53
C PHE A 180 8.20 12.10 20.52
N ASP A 181 8.70 11.72 21.70
CA ASP A 181 10.04 11.17 21.90
C ASP A 181 10.30 9.91 21.05
N GLU A 182 11.02 10.10 19.95
CA GLU A 182 11.43 9.08 18.97
C GLU A 182 12.32 7.96 19.53
N ARG A 183 12.87 8.11 20.75
CA ARG A 183 13.67 7.06 21.37
C ARG A 183 12.78 5.85 21.70
N PRO A 184 13.20 4.61 21.41
CA PRO A 184 12.42 3.42 21.73
C PRO A 184 12.14 3.28 23.24
N ILE A 185 11.02 2.67 23.61
CA ILE A 185 10.68 2.34 25.02
C ILE A 185 11.82 1.58 25.72
N ALA A 186 12.50 0.66 25.03
CA ALA A 186 13.65 -0.08 25.56
C ALA A 186 14.86 0.79 25.95
N ARG A 187 14.90 2.05 25.51
CA ARG A 187 15.91 3.07 25.87
C ARG A 187 15.32 4.24 26.68
N GLY A 188 14.13 4.05 27.27
CA GLY A 188 13.48 5.05 28.14
C GLY A 188 12.82 6.21 27.40
N GLY A 189 12.57 6.10 26.09
CA GLY A 189 11.72 7.03 25.35
C GLY A 189 10.29 6.54 25.20
N ASN A 190 9.51 7.21 24.33
CA ASN A 190 8.09 6.91 24.16
C ASN A 190 7.73 6.25 22.82
N LYS A 191 8.65 6.10 21.86
CA LYS A 191 8.36 5.38 20.60
C LYS A 191 8.08 3.90 20.88
N MET A 192 6.82 3.51 20.69
CA MET A 192 6.34 2.15 20.90
C MET A 192 6.47 1.29 19.62
N GLY A 193 6.34 1.91 18.45
CA GLY A 193 6.52 1.24 17.17
C GLY A 193 6.23 2.15 15.99
N GLU A 194 6.40 1.61 14.78
CA GLU A 194 6.13 2.30 13.52
C GLU A 194 5.59 1.29 12.49
N GLY A 195 4.53 1.66 11.78
CA GLY A 195 3.80 0.74 10.91
C GLY A 195 3.02 1.46 9.81
N GLY A 196 2.08 0.73 9.17
CA GLY A 196 1.21 1.26 8.12
C GLY A 196 0.40 2.51 8.50
N PHE A 197 0.19 2.74 9.80
CA PHE A 197 -0.58 3.85 10.36
C PHE A 197 0.30 4.98 10.95
N GLY A 198 1.61 4.96 10.71
CA GLY A 198 2.58 5.94 11.21
C GLY A 198 3.33 5.49 12.46
N VAL A 199 3.94 6.45 13.16
CA VAL A 199 4.65 6.23 14.43
C VAL A 199 3.67 6.24 15.59
N VAL A 200 3.80 5.27 16.50
CA VAL A 200 2.96 5.15 17.70
C VAL A 200 3.79 5.49 18.93
N TYR A 201 3.34 6.47 19.71
CA TYR A 201 3.99 6.93 20.93
C TYR A 201 3.18 6.54 22.17
N LYS A 202 3.88 6.24 23.26
CA LYS A 202 3.32 6.06 24.59
C LYS A 202 2.96 7.42 25.19
N GLY A 203 1.69 7.62 25.54
CA GLY A 203 1.23 8.79 26.31
C GLY A 203 1.07 8.48 27.80
N CYS A 204 1.49 9.39 28.67
CA CYS A 204 1.35 9.30 30.12
C CYS A 204 0.39 10.37 30.65
N LEU A 205 -0.89 10.00 30.85
CA LEU A 205 -1.89 10.90 31.47
C LEU A 205 -1.82 10.78 32.99
N ARG A 206 -1.65 11.90 33.69
CA ARG A 206 -1.95 11.99 35.14
C ARG A 206 -3.46 12.10 35.33
N ASN A 207 -4.07 11.08 35.95
CA ASN A 207 -5.49 11.14 36.30
C ASN A 207 -5.67 12.00 37.56
N SER A 208 -6.24 13.21 37.42
CA SER A 208 -6.38 14.19 38.50
C SER A 208 -7.47 13.88 39.54
N ARG A 209 -8.15 12.73 39.45
CA ARG A 209 -9.35 12.40 40.24
C ARG A 209 -9.05 11.39 41.36
N GLY A 210 -8.40 11.84 42.44
CA GLY A 210 -8.11 10.97 43.58
C GLY A 210 -7.28 11.55 44.72
N SER A 211 -7.38 12.86 45.02
CA SER A 211 -6.59 13.49 46.08
C SER A 211 -7.35 14.55 46.87
N GLU A 212 -8.60 14.27 47.25
CA GLU A 212 -9.42 15.23 48.02
C GLU A 212 -10.40 14.57 49.02
N GLU A 213 -10.05 13.42 49.61
CA GLU A 213 -10.84 12.83 50.71
C GLU A 213 -9.96 12.05 51.72
N ALA A 214 -9.02 12.77 52.35
CA ALA A 214 -8.18 12.24 53.44
C ALA A 214 -7.76 13.33 54.45
N ARG A 215 -8.65 14.31 54.71
CA ARG A 215 -8.45 15.35 55.73
C ARG A 215 -9.76 15.74 56.45
N SER A 216 -10.44 14.77 57.02
CA SER A 216 -11.26 14.98 58.22
C SER A 216 -11.62 13.65 58.86
N ASN A 217 -11.01 13.36 60.00
CA ASN A 217 -11.63 12.80 61.19
C ASN A 217 -10.57 12.90 62.31
N GLY A 218 -10.95 13.54 63.41
CA GLY A 218 -10.09 13.75 64.59
C GLY A 218 -10.24 12.67 65.64
#